data_AF-A0A9D1F5N9-F1
#
_entry.id   AF-A0A9D1F5N9-F1
#
_cell.length_a   1.000
_cell.length_b   1.000
_cell.length_c   1.000
_cell.angle_alpha   90.00
_cell.angle_beta   90.00
_cell.angle_gamma   90.00
#
_symmetry.space_group_name_H-M   'P 1'
#
loop_
_entity.id
_entity.type
_entity.pdbx_description
1 polymer ?
#
loop_
_entity_poly.entity_id
_entity_poly.type
_entity_poly.pdbx_seq_one_letter_code
_entity_poly.pdbx_strand_id
1 'polypeptide(L)'
;MKSLVRLDKYLADMGIGTRSQVKEKIRRGLVTVNGALAKGPEQKVDTQKDTILCDGAQVGYVHYEYYMLNKPSGVLSAARDKHAKTVVDLIDEKKRKDLFPAGRLDKDTQGLLIITNDGPLAHELLSPKKHVSKVYYARVEGCVSSQDVRDFACGLKVDEELTARPARLTVIHVSAEENISEVLIEIQEGKFHQVKRMFQAVGKTVTFLKRLTMGPLHLDPGLLPGQYRSLTEDEIRSLKHPEEAARPGSLENGRLKDNDLLMDVDAVIFDLDGTLIDSMGVWESIDEEYLGRFGIPMPEDLQEAISGISVTQTAIYFKETFGISDSIQEIISDWNDMAMEHYTNRAPLKGGALLFLKYLKHRQIPCAIATSNSRDLTRAVLESHGITRYFQAVVTGEDIHKGKPEPDVYLEAAARLDARPSRCLVFEDIPYGIMAAARAGMGCAAVFDTFSAGEDDEKRRLADYYIRDYLDIFNQTYEELK
;
A
#
# COMPACT_ATOMS: atom_id res chain seq x y z
N MET A 1 23.18 -15.12 14.75
CA MET A 1 22.06 -15.88 15.34
C MET A 1 22.52 -17.31 15.60
N LYS A 2 22.14 -17.94 16.72
CA LYS A 2 22.45 -19.37 16.94
C LYS A 2 21.58 -20.20 15.99
N SER A 3 22.17 -20.72 14.90
CA SER A 3 21.52 -21.63 13.93
C SER A 3 21.29 -23.03 14.49
N LEU A 4 21.88 -23.34 15.65
CA LEU A 4 21.78 -24.66 16.29
C LEU A 4 20.53 -24.77 17.17
N VAL A 5 19.63 -25.65 16.78
CA VAL A 5 18.37 -25.96 17.49
C VAL A 5 18.33 -27.45 17.82
N ARG A 6 17.65 -27.87 18.89
CA ARG A 6 17.43 -29.29 19.17
C ARG A 6 16.52 -29.90 18.11
N LEU A 7 16.82 -31.11 17.66
CA LEU A 7 16.06 -31.85 16.64
C LEU A 7 14.58 -32.06 17.05
N ASP A 8 14.32 -32.34 18.32
CA ASP A 8 12.95 -32.48 18.81
C ASP A 8 12.15 -31.18 18.75
N LYS A 9 12.79 -30.04 19.01
CA LYS A 9 12.21 -28.71 18.82
C LYS A 9 12.03 -28.42 17.34
N TYR A 10 13.02 -28.68 16.50
CA TYR A 10 12.98 -28.47 15.06
C TYR A 10 11.73 -29.07 14.43
N LEU A 11 11.52 -30.37 14.65
CA LEU A 11 10.41 -31.10 14.04
C LEU A 11 9.05 -30.73 14.65
N ALA A 12 9.01 -30.44 15.95
CA ALA A 12 7.77 -30.00 16.61
C ALA A 12 7.33 -28.61 16.12
N ASP A 13 8.28 -27.70 16.01
CA ASP A 13 8.09 -26.34 15.50
C ASP A 13 7.60 -26.36 14.03
N MET A 14 8.11 -27.29 13.19
CA MET A 14 7.68 -27.53 11.80
C MET A 14 6.43 -28.42 11.68
N GLY A 15 5.73 -28.66 12.79
CA GLY A 15 4.40 -29.25 12.76
C GLY A 15 4.33 -30.76 12.59
N ILE A 16 5.46 -31.49 12.56
CA ILE A 16 5.52 -32.96 12.40
C ILE A 16 4.78 -33.70 13.53
N GLY A 17 4.67 -33.10 14.71
CA GLY A 17 3.91 -33.65 15.83
C GLY A 17 4.11 -32.82 17.10
N THR A 18 3.44 -33.20 18.18
CA THR A 18 3.80 -32.69 19.52
C THR A 18 5.22 -33.11 19.88
N ARG A 19 5.87 -32.40 20.83
CA ARG A 19 7.22 -32.76 21.31
C ARG A 19 7.34 -34.23 21.72
N SER A 20 6.31 -34.79 22.35
CA SER A 20 6.30 -36.20 22.76
C SER A 20 6.22 -37.16 21.57
N GLN A 21 5.37 -36.87 20.59
CA GLN A 21 5.25 -37.66 19.36
C GLN A 21 6.54 -37.62 18.53
N VAL A 22 7.16 -36.45 18.41
CA VAL A 22 8.43 -36.27 17.70
C VAL A 22 9.54 -37.08 18.36
N LYS A 23 9.65 -37.02 19.69
CA LYS A 23 10.62 -37.83 20.45
C LYS A 23 10.46 -39.32 20.16
N GLU A 24 9.23 -39.79 20.04
CA GLU A 24 8.93 -41.18 19.72
C GLU A 24 9.34 -41.55 18.29
N LYS A 25 9.02 -40.69 17.30
CA LYS A 25 9.48 -40.89 15.92
C LYS A 25 11.00 -41.00 15.81
N ILE A 26 11.72 -40.12 16.52
CA ILE A 26 13.19 -40.14 16.57
C ILE A 26 13.70 -41.47 17.15
N ARG A 27 13.13 -41.93 18.28
CA ARG A 27 13.53 -43.21 18.90
C ARG A 27 13.25 -44.43 18.02
N ARG A 28 12.20 -44.37 17.20
CA ARG A 28 11.85 -45.42 16.23
C ARG A 28 12.69 -45.40 14.96
N GLY A 29 13.67 -44.50 14.84
CA GLY A 29 14.55 -44.40 13.67
C GLY A 29 13.86 -43.82 12.43
N LEU A 30 12.73 -43.12 12.60
CA LEU A 30 11.97 -42.52 11.49
C LEU A 30 12.51 -41.15 11.05
N VAL A 31 13.62 -40.70 11.66
CA VAL A 31 14.21 -39.39 11.41
C VAL A 31 15.69 -39.54 11.09
N THR A 32 16.13 -38.92 10.00
CA THR A 32 17.55 -38.84 9.61
C THR A 32 18.04 -37.40 9.55
N VAL A 33 19.30 -37.20 9.93
CA VAL A 33 20.04 -35.94 9.81
C VAL A 33 21.25 -36.19 8.91
N ASN A 34 21.33 -35.47 7.78
CA ASN A 34 22.39 -35.60 6.78
C ASN A 34 22.58 -37.06 6.29
N GLY A 35 21.46 -37.76 6.07
CA GLY A 35 21.46 -39.16 5.60
C GLY A 35 21.73 -40.23 6.67
N ALA A 36 22.08 -39.84 7.91
CA ALA A 36 22.28 -40.77 9.02
C ALA A 36 21.10 -40.74 10.00
N LEU A 37 20.81 -41.85 10.68
CA LEU A 37 19.80 -41.90 11.74
C LEU A 37 20.10 -40.86 12.83
N ALA A 38 19.06 -40.16 13.30
CA ALA A 38 19.18 -39.19 14.36
C ALA A 38 19.77 -39.82 15.64
N LYS A 39 20.77 -39.16 16.24
CA LYS A 39 21.47 -39.63 17.45
C LYS A 39 20.61 -39.57 18.71
N GLY A 40 19.58 -38.74 18.68
CA GLY A 40 18.64 -38.56 19.79
C GLY A 40 17.83 -37.27 19.67
N PRO A 41 16.75 -37.11 20.46
CA PRO A 41 15.90 -35.92 20.42
C PRO A 41 16.61 -34.60 20.73
N GLU A 42 17.63 -34.64 21.58
CA GLU A 42 18.44 -33.50 22.00
C GLU A 42 19.60 -33.17 21.04
N GLN A 43 19.79 -33.95 19.97
CA GLN A 43 20.78 -33.65 18.94
C GLN A 43 20.60 -32.21 18.45
N LYS A 44 21.66 -31.42 18.48
CA LYS A 44 21.65 -30.08 17.89
C LYS A 44 21.84 -30.20 16.39
N VAL A 45 20.97 -29.53 15.65
CA VAL A 45 21.00 -29.43 14.19
C VAL A 45 21.05 -27.98 13.78
N ASP A 46 21.80 -27.69 12.73
CA ASP A 46 21.86 -26.37 12.11
C ASP A 46 20.67 -26.19 11.16
N THR A 47 19.83 -25.20 11.43
CA THR A 47 18.59 -24.98 10.67
C THR A 47 18.79 -24.53 9.23
N GLN A 48 20.00 -24.15 8.84
CA GLN A 48 20.34 -23.70 7.49
C GLN A 48 21.19 -24.71 6.72
N LYS A 49 21.98 -25.53 7.43
CA LYS A 49 22.95 -26.44 6.81
C LYS A 49 22.54 -27.91 6.86
N ASP A 50 21.86 -28.34 7.92
CA ASP A 50 21.53 -29.75 8.08
C ASP A 50 20.28 -30.13 7.30
N THR A 51 20.36 -31.24 6.56
CA THR A 51 19.23 -31.84 5.84
C THR A 51 18.54 -32.84 6.75
N ILE A 52 17.28 -32.58 7.08
CA ILE A 52 16.50 -33.40 8.00
C ILE A 52 15.35 -34.06 7.23
N LEU A 53 15.23 -35.38 7.32
CA LEU A 53 14.09 -36.13 6.78
C LEU A 53 13.32 -36.78 7.94
N CYS A 54 11.99 -36.73 7.87
CA CYS A 54 11.10 -37.49 8.74
C CYS A 54 10.19 -38.35 7.87
N ASP A 55 10.15 -39.66 8.13
CA ASP A 55 9.41 -40.63 7.33
C ASP A 55 9.77 -40.55 5.82
N GLY A 56 11.04 -40.25 5.51
CA GLY A 56 11.54 -40.11 4.14
C GLY A 56 11.26 -38.76 3.45
N ALA A 57 10.46 -37.87 4.06
CA ALA A 57 10.19 -36.54 3.53
C ALA A 57 11.12 -35.49 4.16
N GLN A 58 11.71 -34.63 3.34
CA GLN A 58 12.55 -33.54 3.82
C GLN A 58 11.72 -32.49 4.58
N VAL A 59 12.20 -32.09 5.75
CA VAL A 59 11.58 -31.07 6.60
C VAL A 59 12.49 -29.86 6.64
N GLY A 60 12.16 -28.80 5.88
CA GLY A 60 12.87 -27.51 5.95
C GLY A 60 12.49 -26.71 7.21
N TYR A 61 13.40 -25.88 7.71
CA TYR A 61 13.12 -25.04 8.89
C TYR A 61 12.75 -23.63 8.52
N VAL A 62 11.62 -23.17 9.06
CA VAL A 62 11.26 -21.76 9.06
C VAL A 62 11.39 -21.24 10.49
N HIS A 63 12.29 -20.28 10.70
CA HIS A 63 12.55 -19.74 12.02
C HIS A 63 11.45 -18.75 12.44
N TYR A 64 11.19 -17.76 11.58
CA TYR A 64 10.09 -16.81 11.76
C TYR A 64 9.21 -16.75 10.51
N GLU A 65 7.91 -16.59 10.74
CA GLU A 65 6.92 -16.25 9.72
C GLU A 65 6.34 -14.87 10.04
N TYR A 66 6.10 -14.06 9.02
CA TYR A 66 5.51 -12.73 9.14
C TYR A 66 4.43 -12.57 8.09
N TYR A 67 3.20 -12.34 8.52
CA TYR A 67 2.07 -12.12 7.64
C TYR A 67 1.42 -10.77 7.91
N MET A 68 1.07 -10.07 6.83
CA MET A 68 0.11 -9.00 6.81
C MET A 68 -1.28 -9.59 6.64
N LEU A 69 -2.19 -9.33 7.59
CA LEU A 69 -3.59 -9.71 7.50
C LEU A 69 -4.44 -8.43 7.37
N ASN A 70 -5.30 -8.35 6.37
CA ASN A 70 -6.43 -7.43 6.40
C ASN A 70 -7.53 -8.07 7.26
N LYS A 71 -7.51 -7.82 8.57
CA LYS A 71 -8.44 -8.46 9.50
C LYS A 71 -9.89 -8.08 9.13
N PRO A 72 -10.80 -9.05 8.97
CA PRO A 72 -12.22 -8.76 8.78
C PRO A 72 -12.92 -8.48 10.12
N SER A 73 -14.10 -7.86 10.04
CA SER A 73 -14.99 -7.73 11.19
C SER A 73 -15.54 -9.10 11.61
N GLY A 74 -15.86 -9.27 12.90
CA GLY A 74 -16.41 -10.50 13.45
C GLY A 74 -15.38 -11.53 13.92
N VAL A 75 -14.10 -11.38 13.57
CA VAL A 75 -13.02 -12.32 13.93
C VAL A 75 -12.24 -11.83 15.16
N LEU A 76 -11.87 -12.75 16.06
CA LEU A 76 -11.15 -12.41 17.29
C LEU A 76 -9.62 -12.31 17.06
N SER A 77 -9.02 -11.22 17.54
CA SER A 77 -7.55 -11.06 17.59
C SER A 77 -6.93 -11.89 18.70
N ALA A 78 -6.85 -13.21 18.49
CA ALA A 78 -6.25 -14.19 19.41
C ALA A 78 -5.52 -15.28 18.63
N ALA A 79 -4.63 -16.03 19.31
CA ALA A 79 -3.95 -17.18 18.70
C ALA A 79 -4.84 -18.43 18.64
N ARG A 80 -5.74 -18.59 19.63
CA ARG A 80 -6.70 -19.70 19.74
C ARG A 80 -7.90 -19.23 20.56
N ASP A 81 -9.07 -19.76 20.23
CA ASP A 81 -10.30 -19.60 21.01
C ASP A 81 -11.15 -20.88 20.87
N LYS A 82 -12.01 -21.16 21.86
CA LYS A 82 -12.83 -22.40 21.86
C LYS A 82 -14.11 -22.27 21.04
N HIS A 83 -14.60 -21.05 20.83
CA HIS A 83 -15.94 -20.79 20.32
C HIS A 83 -15.93 -19.85 19.11
N ALA A 84 -15.02 -18.89 19.08
CA ALA A 84 -14.91 -17.91 18.02
C ALA A 84 -13.78 -18.25 17.04
N LYS A 85 -14.00 -17.94 15.76
CA LYS A 85 -12.92 -17.94 14.77
C LYS A 85 -11.89 -16.86 15.13
N THR A 86 -10.61 -17.22 15.08
CA THR A 86 -9.51 -16.31 15.38
C THR A 86 -8.77 -15.88 14.12
N VAL A 87 -7.96 -14.83 14.24
CA VAL A 87 -7.11 -14.33 13.15
C VAL A 87 -6.06 -15.34 12.69
N VAL A 88 -5.60 -16.24 13.57
CA VAL A 88 -4.67 -17.32 13.20
C VAL A 88 -5.37 -18.42 12.40
N ASP A 89 -6.68 -18.60 12.58
CA ASP A 89 -7.49 -19.55 11.79
C ASP A 89 -7.76 -19.05 10.36
N LEU A 90 -7.35 -17.82 10.02
CA LEU A 90 -7.40 -17.29 8.65
C LEU A 90 -6.11 -17.57 7.86
N ILE A 91 -5.04 -18.01 8.53
CA ILE A 91 -3.76 -18.30 7.90
C ILE A 91 -3.67 -19.80 7.63
N ASP A 92 -3.91 -20.19 6.39
CA ASP A 92 -3.96 -21.60 5.95
C ASP A 92 -2.57 -22.15 5.59
N GLU A 93 -1.67 -21.30 5.06
CA GLU A 93 -0.34 -21.69 4.57
C GLU A 93 0.76 -21.70 5.66
N LYS A 94 0.39 -21.50 6.93
CA LYS A 94 1.34 -21.43 8.05
C LYS A 94 2.13 -22.73 8.22
N LYS A 95 3.46 -22.61 8.30
CA LYS A 95 4.34 -23.74 8.65
C LYS A 95 4.54 -23.85 10.16
N ARG A 96 4.41 -22.72 10.87
CA ARG A 96 4.55 -22.63 12.34
C ARG A 96 3.21 -22.81 13.05
N LYS A 97 3.24 -23.54 14.16
CA LYS A 97 2.07 -23.74 15.06
C LYS A 97 1.97 -22.70 16.18
N ASP A 98 3.01 -21.88 16.34
CA ASP A 98 3.17 -20.87 17.40
C ASP A 98 2.94 -19.43 16.91
N LEU A 99 2.21 -19.26 15.80
CA LEU A 99 1.77 -17.94 15.34
C LEU A 99 0.82 -17.28 16.35
N PHE A 100 0.97 -15.97 16.51
CA PHE A 100 0.10 -15.12 17.30
C PHE A 100 -0.01 -13.73 16.65
N PRO A 101 -1.09 -12.98 16.93
CA PRO A 101 -1.19 -11.61 16.45
C PRO A 101 -0.26 -10.67 17.24
N ALA A 102 0.56 -9.90 16.54
CA ALA A 102 1.36 -8.82 17.12
C ALA A 102 0.46 -7.59 17.36
N GLY A 103 -0.31 -7.68 18.44
CA GLY A 103 -1.29 -6.68 18.85
C GLY A 103 -2.71 -7.17 18.68
N ARG A 104 -3.68 -6.30 18.96
CA ARG A 104 -5.10 -6.65 18.89
C ARG A 104 -5.87 -5.54 18.20
N LEU A 105 -6.82 -5.94 17.37
CA LEU A 105 -7.93 -5.12 16.92
C LEU A 105 -9.21 -5.68 17.54
N ASP A 106 -10.16 -4.79 17.84
CA ASP A 106 -11.46 -5.19 18.37
C ASP A 106 -12.19 -6.10 17.39
N LYS A 107 -13.17 -6.87 17.88
CA LYS A 107 -13.89 -7.84 17.06
C LYS A 107 -14.51 -7.19 15.82
N ASP A 108 -15.08 -6.00 15.99
CA ASP A 108 -15.74 -5.21 14.95
C ASP A 108 -14.79 -4.26 14.17
N THR A 109 -13.50 -4.22 14.53
CA THR A 109 -12.50 -3.39 13.84
C THR A 109 -11.80 -4.18 12.74
N GLN A 110 -11.57 -3.53 11.59
CA GLN A 110 -10.94 -4.12 10.41
C GLN A 110 -9.49 -3.64 10.21
N GLY A 111 -8.80 -4.23 9.25
CA GLY A 111 -7.55 -3.69 8.69
C GLY A 111 -6.29 -4.36 9.19
N LEU A 112 -5.17 -3.67 9.01
CA LEU A 112 -3.81 -4.21 9.17
C LEU A 112 -3.60 -4.86 10.52
N LEU A 113 -3.28 -6.15 10.53
CA LEU A 113 -2.80 -6.89 11.69
C LEU A 113 -1.62 -7.78 11.30
N ILE A 114 -0.52 -7.67 12.03
CA ILE A 114 0.66 -8.51 11.82
C ILE A 114 0.45 -9.82 12.57
N ILE A 115 0.63 -10.95 11.88
CA ILE A 115 0.66 -12.30 12.49
C ILE A 115 2.08 -12.83 12.38
N THR A 116 2.67 -13.25 13.52
CA THR A 116 4.04 -13.75 13.55
C THR A 116 4.26 -14.71 14.73
N ASN A 117 5.37 -15.43 14.73
CA ASN A 117 5.92 -16.13 15.90
C ASN A 117 7.15 -15.42 16.50
N ASP A 118 7.52 -14.24 16.00
CA ASP A 118 8.64 -13.42 16.51
C ASP A 118 8.20 -12.57 17.72
N GLY A 119 8.29 -13.18 18.91
CA GLY A 119 7.97 -12.54 20.20
C GLY A 119 8.72 -11.22 20.45
N PRO A 120 10.07 -11.18 20.29
CA PRO A 120 10.84 -9.95 20.42
C PRO A 120 10.33 -8.80 19.55
N LEU A 121 10.14 -9.02 18.24
CA LEU A 121 9.65 -7.98 17.34
C LEU A 121 8.24 -7.52 17.75
N ALA A 122 7.33 -8.45 18.04
CA ALA A 122 5.99 -8.10 18.49
C ALA A 122 5.99 -7.27 19.78
N HIS A 123 6.89 -7.57 20.72
CA HIS A 123 7.04 -6.77 21.94
C HIS A 123 7.53 -5.36 21.63
N GLU A 124 8.49 -5.19 20.72
CA GLU A 124 8.96 -3.87 20.29
C GLU A 124 7.85 -3.04 19.65
N LEU A 125 7.06 -3.65 18.76
CA LEU A 125 5.95 -3.00 18.07
C LEU A 125 4.79 -2.58 18.99
N LEU A 126 4.59 -3.30 20.09
CA LEU A 126 3.50 -3.08 21.03
C LEU A 126 3.91 -2.29 22.28
N SER A 127 5.21 -2.16 22.53
CA SER A 127 5.71 -1.50 23.73
C SER A 127 5.22 -0.05 23.76
N PRO A 128 4.51 0.38 24.81
CA PRO A 128 4.10 1.77 24.95
C PRO A 128 5.29 2.75 24.94
N LYS A 129 6.50 2.29 25.26
CA LYS A 129 7.73 3.11 25.27
C LYS A 129 8.28 3.41 23.88
N LYS A 130 7.92 2.62 22.87
CA LYS A 130 8.42 2.76 21.50
C LYS A 130 7.57 3.71 20.65
N HIS A 131 6.38 4.09 21.12
CA HIS A 131 5.50 5.05 20.47
C HIS A 131 5.23 4.74 18.99
N VAL A 132 5.18 3.45 18.63
CA VAL A 132 4.92 3.02 17.26
C VAL A 132 3.58 3.57 16.81
N SER A 133 3.61 4.40 15.78
CA SER A 133 2.43 5.05 15.23
C SER A 133 1.45 4.03 14.63
N LYS A 134 0.16 4.32 14.74
CA LYS A 134 -0.94 3.53 14.17
C LYS A 134 -1.96 4.50 13.61
N VAL A 135 -2.23 4.40 12.32
CA VAL A 135 -3.23 5.24 11.65
C VAL A 135 -4.48 4.43 11.38
N TYR A 136 -5.61 4.98 11.79
CA TYR A 136 -6.92 4.41 11.59
C TYR A 136 -7.76 5.32 10.71
N TYR A 137 -8.44 4.74 9.74
CA TYR A 137 -9.59 5.36 9.12
C TYR A 137 -10.83 5.08 9.95
N ALA A 138 -11.60 6.13 10.25
CA ALA A 138 -12.86 6.03 10.96
C ALA A 138 -13.98 6.72 10.19
N ARG A 139 -15.16 6.06 10.16
CA ARG A 139 -16.43 6.75 9.92
C ARG A 139 -17.04 7.06 11.26
N VAL A 140 -17.47 8.30 11.40
CA VAL A 140 -17.95 8.87 12.65
C VAL A 140 -19.33 9.47 12.41
N GLU A 141 -20.30 9.09 13.22
CA GLU A 141 -21.57 9.80 13.34
C GLU A 141 -21.34 11.08 14.14
N GLY A 142 -21.69 12.22 13.54
CA GLY A 142 -21.37 13.57 14.00
C GLY A 142 -20.38 14.30 13.08
N CYS A 143 -20.52 15.62 13.02
CA CYS A 143 -19.60 16.50 12.28
C CYS A 143 -18.35 16.81 13.12
N VAL A 144 -17.18 16.33 12.67
CA VAL A 144 -15.88 16.62 13.28
C VAL A 144 -15.49 18.07 12.98
N SER A 145 -15.30 18.85 14.04
CA SER A 145 -14.99 20.27 14.00
C SER A 145 -13.50 20.54 14.17
N SER A 146 -13.06 21.75 13.84
CA SER A 146 -11.68 22.19 14.11
C SER A 146 -11.35 22.23 15.62
N GLN A 147 -12.35 22.35 16.50
CA GLN A 147 -12.13 22.26 17.94
C GLN A 147 -11.80 20.83 18.34
N ASP A 148 -12.50 19.83 17.80
CA ASP A 148 -12.19 18.42 18.05
C ASP A 148 -10.74 18.09 17.62
N VAL A 149 -10.32 18.59 16.46
CA VAL A 149 -8.94 18.41 15.98
C VAL A 149 -7.91 18.97 16.98
N ARG A 150 -8.17 20.17 17.54
CA ARG A 150 -7.31 20.76 18.57
C ARG A 150 -7.32 19.96 19.88
N ASP A 151 -8.49 19.49 20.30
CA ASP A 151 -8.64 18.72 21.53
C ASP A 151 -7.88 17.39 21.44
N PHE A 152 -7.92 16.72 20.29
CA PHE A 152 -7.13 15.51 20.04
C PHE A 152 -5.62 15.82 20.04
N ALA A 153 -5.19 16.93 19.43
CA ALA A 153 -3.79 17.34 19.38
C ALA A 153 -3.21 17.71 20.76
N CYS A 154 -4.02 18.23 21.67
CA CYS A 154 -3.60 18.55 23.05
C CYS A 154 -3.57 17.33 23.99
N GLY A 155 -4.14 16.21 23.56
CA GLY A 155 -4.45 15.08 24.44
C GLY A 155 -5.80 15.27 25.12
N LEU A 156 -6.52 14.17 25.31
CA LEU A 156 -7.93 14.19 25.67
C LEU A 156 -8.17 13.42 26.96
N LYS A 157 -8.86 14.03 27.94
CA LYS A 157 -9.43 13.26 29.04
C LYS A 157 -10.61 12.47 28.49
N VAL A 158 -10.40 11.17 28.29
CA VAL A 158 -11.38 10.29 27.64
C VAL A 158 -12.47 9.87 28.62
N ASP A 159 -12.07 9.46 29.83
CA ASP A 159 -12.96 9.16 30.96
C ASP A 159 -12.16 9.14 32.28
N GLU A 160 -12.69 8.50 33.33
CA GLU A 160 -12.04 8.40 34.64
C GLU A 160 -10.75 7.56 34.61
N GLU A 161 -10.65 6.59 33.71
CA GLU A 161 -9.53 5.64 33.65
C GLU A 161 -8.48 6.02 32.60
N LEU A 162 -8.89 6.75 31.56
CA LEU A 162 -8.04 7.07 30.42
C LEU A 162 -7.95 8.57 30.16
N THR A 163 -6.72 9.08 30.22
CA THR A 163 -6.32 10.30 29.51
C THR A 163 -5.47 9.88 28.32
N ALA A 164 -5.99 10.10 27.11
CA ALA A 164 -5.28 9.79 25.89
C ALA A 164 -4.19 10.83 25.64
N ARG A 165 -3.05 10.35 25.13
CA ARG A 165 -1.98 11.21 24.66
C ARG A 165 -2.43 12.06 23.45
N PRO A 166 -1.69 13.13 23.14
CA PRO A 166 -1.81 13.82 21.85
C PRO A 166 -1.92 12.84 20.68
N ALA A 167 -2.93 13.07 19.84
CA ALA A 167 -3.23 12.29 18.66
C ALA A 167 -3.44 13.23 17.47
N ARG A 168 -2.97 12.83 16.28
CA ARG A 168 -3.20 13.61 15.06
C ARG A 168 -4.54 13.20 14.46
N LEU A 169 -5.44 14.15 14.31
CA LEU A 169 -6.75 13.95 13.70
C LEU A 169 -6.82 14.73 12.38
N THR A 170 -6.95 14.01 11.27
CA THR A 170 -7.10 14.61 9.93
C THR A 170 -8.52 14.37 9.43
N VAL A 171 -9.21 15.45 9.08
CA VAL A 171 -10.57 15.38 8.52
C VAL A 171 -10.46 15.11 7.01
N ILE A 172 -11.00 13.99 6.55
CA ILE A 172 -11.02 13.60 5.14
C ILE A 172 -12.26 14.14 4.45
N HIS A 173 -13.41 14.05 5.12
CA HIS A 173 -14.69 14.51 4.60
C HIS A 173 -15.67 14.76 5.74
N VAL A 174 -16.53 15.77 5.59
CA VAL A 174 -17.66 16.04 6.49
C VAL A 174 -18.91 16.25 5.65
N SER A 175 -19.98 15.52 5.98
CA SER A 175 -21.32 15.74 5.44
C SER A 175 -22.24 16.18 6.58
N ALA A 176 -22.62 17.45 6.57
CA ALA A 176 -23.58 17.99 7.54
C ALA A 176 -25.00 17.44 7.32
N GLU A 177 -25.37 17.16 6.07
CA GLU A 177 -26.67 16.59 5.70
C GLU A 177 -26.84 15.17 6.24
N GLU A 178 -25.84 14.32 6.06
CA GLU A 178 -25.86 12.93 6.54
C GLU A 178 -25.43 12.81 8.01
N ASN A 179 -24.98 13.91 8.62
CA ASN A 179 -24.38 13.95 9.95
C ASN A 179 -23.24 12.93 10.13
N ILE A 180 -22.33 12.84 9.15
CA ILE A 180 -21.17 11.94 9.19
C ILE A 180 -19.87 12.67 8.92
N SER A 181 -18.79 12.13 9.47
CA SER A 181 -17.41 12.49 9.13
C SER A 181 -16.60 11.25 8.79
N GLU A 182 -15.71 11.40 7.82
CA GLU A 182 -14.64 10.45 7.53
C GLU A 182 -13.32 11.09 7.97
N VAL A 183 -12.54 10.38 8.77
CA VAL A 183 -11.32 10.91 9.39
C VAL A 183 -10.20 9.89 9.40
N LEU A 184 -8.97 10.39 9.42
CA LEU A 184 -7.79 9.63 9.81
C LEU A 184 -7.38 10.04 11.22
N ILE A 185 -7.14 9.07 12.08
CA ILE A 185 -6.62 9.27 13.43
C ILE A 185 -5.33 8.48 13.63
N GLU A 186 -4.27 9.20 13.99
CA GLU A 186 -2.99 8.63 14.35
C GLU A 186 -2.82 8.60 15.88
N ILE A 187 -2.52 7.43 16.42
CA ILE A 187 -2.21 7.25 17.84
C ILE A 187 -0.91 6.46 18.04
N GLN A 188 -0.20 6.78 19.11
CA GLN A 188 1.06 6.12 19.50
C GLN A 188 0.90 5.18 20.70
N GLU A 189 -0.34 4.89 21.09
CA GLU A 189 -0.71 3.95 22.14
C GLU A 189 -1.83 3.02 21.64
N GLY A 190 -2.23 2.07 22.50
CA GLY A 190 -3.22 1.05 22.16
C GLY A 190 -4.00 0.61 23.38
N LYS A 191 -4.80 1.53 23.95
CA LYS A 191 -5.67 1.26 25.10
C LYS A 191 -6.98 0.60 24.66
N PHE A 192 -7.68 -0.02 25.60
CA PHE A 192 -8.94 -0.70 25.32
C PHE A 192 -9.98 0.24 24.70
N HIS A 193 -10.43 -0.09 23.48
CA HIS A 193 -11.39 0.70 22.68
C HIS A 193 -11.01 2.19 22.53
N GLN A 194 -9.71 2.51 22.53
CA GLN A 194 -9.21 3.87 22.66
C GLN A 194 -9.85 4.86 21.68
N VAL A 195 -9.76 4.59 20.37
CA VAL A 195 -10.28 5.50 19.33
C VAL A 195 -11.78 5.76 19.51
N LYS A 196 -12.57 4.71 19.80
CA LYS A 196 -14.01 4.84 20.01
C LYS A 196 -14.33 5.70 21.23
N ARG A 197 -13.63 5.47 22.34
CA ARG A 197 -13.82 6.27 23.57
C ARG A 197 -13.38 7.72 23.37
N MET A 198 -12.30 7.98 22.62
CA MET A 198 -11.87 9.34 22.29
C MET A 198 -12.94 10.13 21.53
N PHE A 199 -13.57 9.52 20.52
CA PHE A 199 -14.69 10.19 19.82
C PHE A 199 -15.91 10.37 20.72
N GLN A 200 -16.24 9.40 21.58
CA GLN A 200 -17.34 9.52 22.54
C GLN A 200 -17.14 10.69 23.49
N ALA A 201 -15.91 10.92 23.96
CA ALA A 201 -15.58 12.05 24.83
C ALA A 201 -15.80 13.42 24.18
N VAL A 202 -15.80 13.51 22.85
CA VAL A 202 -16.18 14.72 22.09
C VAL A 202 -17.59 14.64 21.47
N GLY A 203 -18.44 13.77 22.03
CA GLY A 203 -19.85 13.66 21.68
C GLY A 203 -20.14 13.01 20.32
N LYS A 204 -19.24 12.14 19.83
CA LYS A 204 -19.35 11.50 18.51
C LYS A 204 -19.22 9.99 18.60
N THR A 205 -19.77 9.26 17.63
CA THR A 205 -19.78 7.79 17.66
C THR A 205 -19.05 7.22 16.47
N VAL A 206 -18.07 6.35 16.70
CA VAL A 206 -17.40 5.60 15.61
C VAL A 206 -18.32 4.49 15.13
N THR A 207 -18.71 4.54 13.86
CA THR A 207 -19.58 3.54 13.20
C THR A 207 -18.79 2.53 12.38
N PHE A 208 -17.58 2.90 11.93
CA PHE A 208 -16.65 2.01 11.26
C PHE A 208 -15.21 2.39 11.62
N LEU A 209 -14.35 1.38 11.82
CA LEU A 209 -12.95 1.58 12.15
C LEU A 209 -12.08 0.57 11.39
N LYS A 210 -11.07 1.07 10.69
CA LYS A 210 -10.10 0.26 9.96
C LYS A 210 -8.69 0.77 10.22
N ARG A 211 -7.80 -0.09 10.72
CA ARG A 211 -6.37 0.26 10.83
C ARG A 211 -5.71 0.18 9.45
N LEU A 212 -5.11 1.27 9.02
CA LEU A 212 -4.42 1.37 7.75
C LEU A 212 -2.92 1.13 7.90
N THR A 213 -2.30 1.63 8.97
CA THR A 213 -0.85 1.50 9.17
C THR A 213 -0.49 1.06 10.58
N MET A 214 0.71 0.50 10.72
CA MET A 214 1.35 0.20 11.99
C MET A 214 2.87 0.34 11.85
N GLY A 215 3.42 1.41 12.41
CA GLY A 215 4.79 1.83 12.14
C GLY A 215 4.97 2.08 10.64
N PRO A 216 6.04 1.55 10.01
CA PRO A 216 6.32 1.76 8.59
C PRO A 216 5.49 0.87 7.66
N LEU A 217 4.64 -0.02 8.20
CA LEU A 217 3.81 -0.89 7.35
C LEU A 217 2.48 -0.24 7.01
N HIS A 218 2.18 -0.28 5.72
CA HIS A 218 0.93 0.15 5.12
C HIS A 218 0.11 -1.08 4.75
N LEU A 219 -1.20 -1.05 4.99
CA LEU A 219 -2.09 -2.11 4.55
C LEU A 219 -2.09 -2.15 3.02
N ASP A 220 -1.76 -3.30 2.47
CA ASP A 220 -1.85 -3.56 1.04
C ASP A 220 -3.28 -3.26 0.53
N PRO A 221 -3.43 -2.32 -0.44
CA PRO A 221 -4.75 -1.91 -0.94
C PRO A 221 -5.47 -3.01 -1.71
N GLY A 222 -4.73 -3.95 -2.34
CA GLY A 222 -5.29 -5.08 -3.06
C GLY A 222 -5.78 -6.20 -2.14
N LEU A 223 -5.40 -6.19 -0.86
CA LEU A 223 -5.74 -7.22 0.10
C LEU A 223 -7.17 -7.05 0.63
N LEU A 224 -8.10 -7.92 0.24
CA LEU A 224 -9.50 -7.88 0.70
C LEU A 224 -9.64 -8.31 2.16
N PRO A 225 -10.73 -7.92 2.86
CA PRO A 225 -10.97 -8.36 4.24
C PRO A 225 -10.96 -9.89 4.38
N GLY A 226 -10.13 -10.42 5.29
CA GLY A 226 -9.93 -11.86 5.49
C GLY A 226 -8.72 -12.43 4.76
N GLN A 227 -8.21 -11.75 3.73
CA GLN A 227 -7.02 -12.16 3.02
C GLN A 227 -5.74 -11.75 3.77
N TYR A 228 -4.68 -12.50 3.52
CA TYR A 228 -3.36 -12.26 4.06
C TYR A 228 -2.29 -12.48 2.98
N ARG A 229 -1.12 -11.90 3.19
CA ARG A 229 0.10 -12.22 2.44
C ARG A 229 1.31 -12.23 3.36
N SER A 230 2.39 -12.87 2.91
CA SER A 230 3.68 -12.75 3.59
C SER A 230 4.19 -11.32 3.50
N LEU A 231 4.90 -10.85 4.53
CA LEU A 231 5.67 -9.62 4.42
C LEU A 231 6.86 -9.81 3.49
N THR A 232 7.20 -8.77 2.72
CA THR A 232 8.42 -8.75 1.91
C THR A 232 9.66 -8.59 2.80
N GLU A 233 10.84 -8.86 2.26
CA GLU A 233 12.09 -8.68 3.03
C GLU A 233 12.30 -7.22 3.46
N ASP A 234 11.92 -6.26 2.61
CA ASP A 234 12.04 -4.84 2.91
C ASP A 234 11.04 -4.39 3.98
N GLU A 235 9.82 -4.93 3.98
CA GLU A 235 8.82 -4.72 5.04
C GLU A 235 9.30 -5.28 6.38
N ILE A 236 9.92 -6.47 6.38
CA ILE A 236 10.50 -7.06 7.59
C ILE A 236 11.69 -6.23 8.07
N ARG A 237 12.53 -5.75 7.15
CA ARG A 237 13.68 -4.90 7.46
C ARG A 237 13.23 -3.58 8.08
N SER A 238 12.23 -2.92 7.51
CA SER A 238 11.71 -1.64 8.03
C SER A 238 11.09 -1.79 9.42
N LEU A 239 10.44 -2.91 9.72
CA LEU A 239 9.93 -3.20 11.07
C LEU A 239 11.04 -3.42 12.10
N LYS A 240 12.15 -4.07 11.72
CA LYS A 240 13.27 -4.39 12.63
C LYS A 240 14.24 -3.22 12.82
N HIS A 241 14.39 -2.42 11.77
CA HIS A 241 15.32 -1.30 11.71
C HIS A 241 14.58 -0.01 11.31
N PRO A 242 13.61 0.45 12.13
CA PRO A 242 12.82 1.64 11.79
C PRO A 242 13.64 2.93 11.77
N GLU A 243 14.88 2.93 12.27
CA GLU A 243 15.81 4.06 12.17
C GLU A 243 16.55 4.13 10.83
N GLU A 244 16.62 3.01 10.09
CA GLU A 244 17.31 2.90 8.79
C GLU A 244 16.35 3.03 7.60
N ALA A 245 15.04 2.80 7.81
CA ALA A 245 14.01 3.10 6.83
C ALA A 245 13.81 4.63 6.76
N ALA A 246 14.48 5.27 5.80
CA ALA A 246 14.35 6.66 5.36
C ALA A 246 13.74 7.65 6.37
N ARG A 247 14.59 8.41 7.07
CA ARG A 247 14.20 9.70 7.63
C ARG A 247 14.59 10.81 6.67
N PRO A 248 13.61 11.45 6.01
CA PRO A 248 13.64 12.89 5.81
C PRO A 248 12.61 13.54 6.74
N GLY A 249 13.04 14.53 7.54
CA GLY A 249 12.16 15.29 8.44
C GLY A 249 12.25 14.90 9.92
N SER A 250 13.37 15.22 10.57
CA SER A 250 13.44 15.24 12.04
C SER A 250 12.47 16.28 12.61
N LEU A 251 11.61 15.85 13.54
CA LEU A 251 10.88 16.72 14.45
C LEU A 251 11.88 17.57 15.26
N GLU A 252 12.13 18.81 14.85
CA GLU A 252 12.68 19.83 15.73
C GLU A 252 11.54 20.61 16.42
N ASN A 253 11.62 20.73 17.74
CA ASN A 253 10.89 21.70 18.56
C ASN A 253 9.36 21.58 18.68
N GLY A 254 8.78 20.39 18.59
CA GLY A 254 7.41 20.14 19.11
C GLY A 254 6.31 20.97 18.45
N ARG A 255 6.55 21.52 17.26
CA ARG A 255 5.55 22.07 16.35
C ARG A 255 5.35 21.06 15.22
N LEU A 256 4.11 20.61 15.05
CA LEU A 256 3.71 19.87 13.86
C LEU A 256 3.97 20.79 12.66
N LYS A 257 4.83 20.38 11.71
CA LYS A 257 4.82 20.99 10.39
C LYS A 257 3.40 20.74 9.84
N ASP A 258 2.66 21.81 9.60
CA ASP A 258 1.48 21.73 8.74
C ASP A 258 1.91 21.12 7.39
N ASN A 259 1.05 20.34 6.74
CA ASN A 259 1.33 19.65 5.47
C ASN A 259 2.01 20.59 4.45
N ASP A 260 3.34 20.47 4.32
CA ASP A 260 4.18 21.29 3.42
C ASP A 260 3.85 21.00 1.95
N LEU A 261 3.58 19.72 1.62
CA LEU A 261 3.33 19.25 0.25
C LEU A 261 2.17 19.96 -0.48
N LEU A 262 1.15 20.45 0.23
CA LEU A 262 0.03 21.20 -0.36
C LEU A 262 0.07 22.69 0.00
N MET A 263 1.17 23.17 0.60
CA MET A 263 1.34 24.59 0.84
C MET A 263 1.48 25.31 -0.50
N ASP A 264 0.73 26.40 -0.67
CA ASP A 264 0.69 27.21 -1.89
C ASP A 264 0.23 26.51 -3.17
N VAL A 265 -0.29 25.27 -3.09
CA VAL A 265 -0.91 24.54 -4.20
C VAL A 265 -2.36 24.99 -4.41
N ASP A 266 -2.66 25.48 -5.61
CA ASP A 266 -4.01 25.87 -6.03
C ASP A 266 -4.75 24.74 -6.77
N ALA A 267 -4.03 23.79 -7.37
CA ALA A 267 -4.62 22.67 -8.11
C ALA A 267 -3.73 21.43 -8.08
N VAL A 268 -4.34 20.25 -8.15
CA VAL A 268 -3.62 18.98 -8.24
C VAL A 268 -3.93 18.29 -9.56
N ILE A 269 -2.90 17.83 -10.26
CA ILE A 269 -3.06 17.11 -11.52
C ILE A 269 -2.50 15.71 -11.32
N PHE A 270 -3.26 14.72 -11.73
CA PHE A 270 -2.87 13.32 -11.59
C PHE A 270 -2.66 12.74 -12.97
N ASP A 271 -1.54 12.07 -13.18
CA ASP A 271 -1.59 10.95 -14.10
C ASP A 271 -2.47 9.83 -13.55
N LEU A 272 -2.87 8.94 -14.44
CA LEU A 272 -3.80 7.87 -14.15
C LEU A 272 -3.07 6.55 -13.86
N ASP A 273 -2.33 6.07 -14.84
CA ASP A 273 -1.78 4.72 -14.89
C ASP A 273 -0.51 4.66 -14.04
N GLY A 274 -0.44 3.74 -13.08
CA GLY A 274 0.69 3.72 -12.14
C GLY A 274 0.70 4.88 -11.14
N THR A 275 -0.20 5.86 -11.26
CA THR A 275 -0.29 7.02 -10.36
C THR A 275 -1.54 7.02 -9.48
N LEU A 276 -2.73 6.76 -10.04
CA LEU A 276 -3.99 6.63 -9.30
C LEU A 276 -4.49 5.18 -9.27
N ILE A 277 -4.20 4.39 -10.31
CA ILE A 277 -4.58 3.00 -10.45
C ILE A 277 -3.35 2.11 -10.68
N ASP A 278 -3.40 0.87 -10.17
CA ASP A 278 -2.36 -0.14 -10.40
C ASP A 278 -2.66 -0.90 -11.70
N SER A 279 -2.42 -0.25 -12.85
CA SER A 279 -2.76 -0.74 -14.19
C SER A 279 -1.56 -1.07 -15.08
N MET A 280 -0.35 -0.59 -14.75
CA MET A 280 0.82 -0.64 -15.65
C MET A 280 1.19 -2.06 -16.10
N GLY A 281 0.98 -3.07 -15.26
CA GLY A 281 1.34 -4.46 -15.57
C GLY A 281 0.53 -5.12 -16.70
N VAL A 282 -0.51 -4.49 -17.24
CA VAL A 282 -1.31 -5.06 -18.34
C VAL A 282 -0.73 -4.76 -19.72
N TRP A 283 -0.04 -3.63 -19.89
CA TRP A 283 0.34 -3.12 -21.21
C TRP A 283 1.34 -4.00 -21.94
N GLU A 284 2.34 -4.54 -21.23
CA GLU A 284 3.30 -5.47 -21.83
C GLU A 284 2.60 -6.71 -22.41
N SER A 285 1.58 -7.25 -21.74
CA SER A 285 0.83 -8.39 -22.29
C SER A 285 -0.03 -8.01 -23.50
N ILE A 286 -0.56 -6.78 -23.53
CA ILE A 286 -1.37 -6.26 -24.64
C ILE A 286 -0.49 -6.06 -25.87
N ASP A 287 0.68 -5.47 -25.70
CA ASP A 287 1.65 -5.25 -26.78
C ASP A 287 2.09 -6.59 -27.39
N GLU A 288 2.37 -7.60 -26.55
CA GLU A 288 2.79 -8.93 -26.99
C GLU A 288 1.68 -9.62 -27.78
N GLU A 289 0.45 -9.63 -27.26
CA GLU A 289 -0.69 -10.24 -27.91
C GLU A 289 -1.05 -9.52 -29.22
N TYR A 290 -1.00 -8.18 -29.24
CA TYR A 290 -1.30 -7.40 -30.43
C TYR A 290 -0.28 -7.66 -31.55
N LEU A 291 1.02 -7.59 -31.25
CA LEU A 291 2.08 -7.91 -32.24
C LEU A 291 2.03 -9.38 -32.67
N GLY A 292 1.68 -10.28 -31.77
CA GLY A 292 1.48 -11.70 -32.04
C GLY A 292 0.44 -11.98 -33.14
N ARG A 293 -0.61 -11.15 -33.25
CA ARG A 293 -1.61 -11.24 -34.35
C ARG A 293 -1.00 -11.05 -35.73
N PHE A 294 0.11 -10.33 -35.82
CA PHE A 294 0.85 -10.09 -37.07
C PHE A 294 2.07 -11.02 -37.22
N GLY A 295 2.27 -11.96 -36.28
CA GLY A 295 3.43 -12.85 -36.26
C GLY A 295 4.74 -12.13 -35.93
N ILE A 296 4.66 -10.98 -35.24
CA ILE A 296 5.81 -10.15 -34.90
C ILE A 296 6.15 -10.42 -33.44
N PRO A 297 7.39 -10.88 -33.12
CA PRO A 297 7.81 -11.01 -31.73
C PRO A 297 8.01 -9.63 -31.10
N MET A 298 7.75 -9.52 -29.80
CA MET A 298 7.99 -8.30 -29.03
C MET A 298 9.49 -7.94 -29.04
N PRO A 299 9.88 -6.72 -29.48
CA PRO A 299 11.24 -6.23 -29.30
C PRO A 299 11.57 -5.99 -27.82
N GLU A 300 12.80 -6.28 -27.41
CA GLU A 300 13.27 -6.09 -26.02
C GLU A 300 13.27 -4.61 -25.60
N ASP A 301 13.44 -3.69 -26.55
CA ASP A 301 13.53 -2.23 -26.34
C ASP A 301 12.18 -1.50 -26.53
N LEU A 302 11.09 -2.23 -26.79
CA LEU A 302 9.80 -1.62 -27.12
C LEU A 302 9.30 -0.71 -26.00
N GLN A 303 9.29 -1.20 -24.76
CA GLN A 303 8.75 -0.45 -23.61
C GLN A 303 9.51 0.85 -23.35
N GLU A 304 10.83 0.85 -23.56
CA GLU A 304 11.64 2.06 -23.48
C GLU A 304 11.30 3.05 -24.61
N ALA A 305 11.12 2.54 -25.84
CA ALA A 305 10.82 3.35 -27.01
C ALA A 305 9.45 4.04 -26.96
N ILE A 306 8.47 3.44 -26.28
CA ILE A 306 7.09 3.95 -26.19
C ILE A 306 6.76 4.57 -24.82
N SER A 307 7.73 4.65 -23.90
CA SER A 307 7.51 5.23 -22.57
C SER A 307 7.18 6.72 -22.67
N GLY A 308 6.08 7.13 -22.02
CA GLY A 308 5.63 8.52 -21.92
C GLY A 308 4.88 9.09 -23.14
N ILE A 309 5.05 8.54 -24.34
CA ILE A 309 4.33 9.04 -25.53
C ILE A 309 2.83 8.74 -25.46
N SER A 310 2.01 9.47 -26.23
CA SER A 310 0.56 9.26 -26.21
C SER A 310 0.14 7.99 -26.93
N VAL A 311 -1.02 7.43 -26.58
CA VAL A 311 -1.60 6.24 -27.26
C VAL A 311 -1.66 6.41 -28.79
N THR A 312 -1.95 7.64 -29.26
CA THR A 312 -1.94 7.98 -30.69
C THR A 312 -0.53 7.89 -31.28
N GLN A 313 0.48 8.39 -30.58
CA GLN A 313 1.88 8.31 -31.03
C GLN A 313 2.39 6.86 -30.98
N THR A 314 2.00 6.08 -29.97
CA THR A 314 2.31 4.65 -29.89
C THR A 314 1.71 3.89 -31.07
N ALA A 315 0.44 4.16 -31.43
CA ALA A 315 -0.19 3.53 -32.59
C ALA A 315 0.52 3.90 -33.91
N ILE A 316 0.98 5.15 -34.06
CA ILE A 316 1.79 5.59 -35.20
C ILE A 316 3.12 4.83 -35.23
N TYR A 317 3.81 4.74 -34.08
CA TYR A 317 5.06 4.00 -33.95
C TYR A 317 4.88 2.52 -34.34
N PHE A 318 3.84 1.85 -33.83
CA PHE A 318 3.55 0.46 -34.18
C PHE A 318 3.30 0.29 -35.68
N LYS A 319 2.51 1.19 -36.27
CA LYS A 319 2.20 1.16 -37.69
C LYS A 319 3.46 1.30 -38.56
N GLU A 320 4.30 2.29 -38.26
CA GLU A 320 5.47 2.63 -39.05
C GLU A 320 6.63 1.65 -38.85
N THR A 321 6.90 1.27 -37.60
CA THR A 321 8.04 0.41 -37.23
C THR A 321 7.80 -1.05 -37.59
N PHE A 322 6.58 -1.55 -37.40
CA PHE A 322 6.25 -2.97 -37.60
C PHE A 322 5.50 -3.25 -38.90
N GLY A 323 5.17 -2.21 -39.69
CA GLY A 323 4.48 -2.35 -40.97
C GLY A 323 3.03 -2.83 -40.84
N ILE A 324 2.36 -2.46 -39.75
CA ILE A 324 0.99 -2.92 -39.45
C ILE A 324 -0.01 -2.28 -40.42
N SER A 325 -0.89 -3.10 -41.01
CA SER A 325 -1.88 -2.66 -42.00
C SER A 325 -3.00 -1.83 -41.37
N ASP A 326 -3.38 -2.15 -40.14
CA ASP A 326 -4.49 -1.54 -39.40
C ASP A 326 -4.33 -0.03 -39.32
N SER A 327 -5.44 0.69 -39.42
CA SER A 327 -5.46 2.13 -39.20
C SER A 327 -5.15 2.47 -37.74
N ILE A 328 -4.71 3.71 -37.49
CA ILE A 328 -4.43 4.19 -36.13
C ILE A 328 -5.65 4.00 -35.20
N GLN A 329 -6.86 4.21 -35.72
CA GLN A 329 -8.10 4.03 -34.95
C GLN A 329 -8.36 2.55 -34.63
N GLU A 330 -8.10 1.63 -35.56
CA GLU A 330 -8.25 0.19 -35.33
C GLU A 330 -7.24 -0.32 -34.29
N ILE A 331 -5.97 0.10 -34.37
CA ILE A 331 -4.94 -0.24 -33.37
C ILE A 331 -5.39 0.19 -31.96
N ILE A 332 -5.82 1.45 -31.80
CA ILE A 332 -6.26 1.98 -30.51
C ILE A 332 -7.52 1.27 -30.01
N SER A 333 -8.47 0.99 -30.90
CA SER A 333 -9.69 0.26 -30.54
C SER A 333 -9.38 -1.14 -30.00
N ASP A 334 -8.49 -1.86 -30.67
CA ASP A 334 -8.10 -3.21 -30.26
C ASP A 334 -7.39 -3.20 -28.90
N TRP A 335 -6.45 -2.27 -28.67
CA TRP A 335 -5.82 -2.10 -27.36
C TRP A 335 -6.82 -1.77 -26.26
N ASN A 336 -7.77 -0.87 -26.53
CA ASN A 336 -8.82 -0.52 -25.58
C ASN A 336 -9.67 -1.74 -25.23
N ASP A 337 -10.07 -2.55 -26.22
CA ASP A 337 -10.85 -3.77 -26.01
C ASP A 337 -10.10 -4.79 -25.14
N MET A 338 -8.79 -4.96 -25.38
CA MET A 338 -7.92 -5.84 -24.60
C MET A 338 -7.72 -5.33 -23.16
N ALA A 339 -7.61 -4.01 -22.97
CA ALA A 339 -7.41 -3.40 -21.65
C ALA A 339 -8.69 -3.29 -20.80
N MET A 340 -9.87 -3.23 -21.44
CA MET A 340 -11.12 -2.80 -20.79
C MET A 340 -11.49 -3.62 -19.56
N GLU A 341 -11.42 -4.96 -19.63
CA GLU A 341 -11.77 -5.83 -18.50
C GLU A 341 -10.83 -5.59 -17.31
N HIS A 342 -9.53 -5.44 -17.59
CA HIS A 342 -8.52 -5.21 -16.57
C HIS A 342 -8.76 -3.86 -15.87
N TYR A 343 -8.92 -2.79 -16.63
CA TYR A 343 -9.14 -1.44 -16.10
C TYR A 343 -10.41 -1.33 -15.28
N THR A 344 -11.49 -1.96 -15.73
CA THR A 344 -12.80 -1.81 -15.07
C THR A 344 -12.97 -2.72 -13.86
N ASN A 345 -12.32 -3.89 -13.83
CA ASN A 345 -12.59 -4.92 -12.81
C ASN A 345 -11.37 -5.41 -12.02
N ARG A 346 -10.14 -5.15 -12.49
CA ARG A 346 -8.93 -5.78 -11.93
C ARG A 346 -7.87 -4.80 -11.46
N ALA A 347 -7.81 -3.59 -12.00
CA ALA A 347 -6.86 -2.56 -11.59
C ALA A 347 -7.39 -1.79 -10.36
N PRO A 348 -6.88 -2.04 -9.14
CA PRO A 348 -7.33 -1.30 -7.95
C PRO A 348 -6.81 0.13 -7.95
N LEU A 349 -7.44 1.00 -7.15
CA LEU A 349 -6.86 2.29 -6.80
C LEU A 349 -5.62 2.10 -5.92
N LYS A 350 -4.63 2.95 -6.13
CA LYS A 350 -3.44 3.04 -5.27
C LYS A 350 -3.82 3.31 -3.81
N GLY A 351 -2.97 2.81 -2.91
CA GLY A 351 -3.13 2.95 -1.46
C GLY A 351 -3.41 4.41 -1.07
N GLY A 352 -4.54 4.65 -0.41
CA GLY A 352 -4.92 5.99 0.06
C GLY A 352 -5.44 6.96 -1.01
N ALA A 353 -5.40 6.64 -2.32
CA ALA A 353 -5.76 7.57 -3.39
C ALA A 353 -7.17 8.15 -3.24
N LEU A 354 -8.18 7.30 -2.96
CA LEU A 354 -9.55 7.74 -2.71
C LEU A 354 -9.67 8.66 -1.48
N LEU A 355 -8.90 8.40 -0.42
CA LEU A 355 -8.89 9.27 0.76
C LEU A 355 -8.30 10.63 0.41
N PHE A 356 -7.25 10.65 -0.40
CA PHE A 356 -6.64 11.89 -0.86
C PHE A 356 -7.55 12.70 -1.77
N LEU A 357 -8.24 12.08 -2.74
CA LEU A 357 -9.23 12.75 -3.58
C LEU A 357 -10.39 13.35 -2.75
N LYS A 358 -10.90 12.62 -1.76
CA LYS A 358 -11.90 13.13 -0.82
C LYS A 358 -11.38 14.32 -0.02
N TYR A 359 -10.14 14.22 0.46
CA TYR A 359 -9.47 15.26 1.22
C TYR A 359 -9.29 16.55 0.39
N LEU A 360 -8.81 16.43 -0.84
CA LEU A 360 -8.68 17.57 -1.77
C LEU A 360 -10.04 18.22 -2.05
N LYS A 361 -11.08 17.42 -2.32
CA LYS A 361 -12.44 17.92 -2.51
C LYS A 361 -12.98 18.64 -1.28
N HIS A 362 -12.76 18.09 -0.08
CA HIS A 362 -13.16 18.74 1.17
C HIS A 362 -12.44 20.09 1.38
N ARG A 363 -11.17 20.18 0.98
CA ARG A 363 -10.37 21.42 0.99
C ARG A 363 -10.63 22.34 -0.21
N GLN A 364 -11.55 21.97 -1.11
CA GLN A 364 -11.89 22.72 -2.32
C GLN A 364 -10.69 22.93 -3.26
N ILE A 365 -9.76 21.98 -3.30
CA ILE A 365 -8.63 22.01 -4.24
C ILE A 365 -9.08 21.31 -5.53
N PRO A 366 -9.15 22.01 -6.68
CA PRO A 366 -9.53 21.43 -7.95
C PRO A 366 -8.51 20.38 -8.43
N CYS A 367 -9.02 19.36 -9.09
CA CYS A 367 -8.26 18.21 -9.58
C CYS A 367 -8.49 17.97 -11.06
N ALA A 368 -7.45 17.54 -11.79
CA ALA A 368 -7.55 17.05 -13.16
C ALA A 368 -6.85 15.70 -13.35
N ILE A 369 -7.29 14.96 -14.36
CA ILE A 369 -6.54 13.85 -14.94
C ILE A 369 -5.74 14.35 -16.14
N ALA A 370 -4.48 13.93 -16.26
CA ALA A 370 -3.60 14.19 -17.39
C ALA A 370 -2.87 12.89 -17.77
N THR A 371 -3.40 12.16 -18.76
CA THR A 371 -2.92 10.82 -19.15
C THR A 371 -2.57 10.75 -20.63
N SER A 372 -1.62 9.89 -20.98
CA SER A 372 -1.29 9.52 -22.35
C SER A 372 -2.31 8.58 -23.00
N ASN A 373 -3.27 8.07 -22.22
CA ASN A 373 -4.23 7.04 -22.62
C ASN A 373 -5.44 7.60 -23.40
N SER A 374 -6.31 6.72 -23.91
CA SER A 374 -7.53 7.07 -24.63
C SER A 374 -8.62 7.60 -23.69
N ARG A 375 -9.53 8.41 -24.24
CA ARG A 375 -10.64 8.99 -23.47
C ARG A 375 -11.63 7.94 -23.00
N ASP A 376 -11.89 6.92 -23.81
CA ASP A 376 -12.88 5.90 -23.48
C ASP A 376 -12.40 5.00 -22.35
N LEU A 377 -11.13 4.55 -22.38
CA LEU A 377 -10.55 3.76 -21.30
C LEU A 377 -10.46 4.58 -19.99
N THR A 378 -10.04 5.84 -20.10
CA THR A 378 -9.99 6.79 -18.97
C THR A 378 -11.37 6.96 -18.33
N ARG A 379 -12.42 7.20 -19.14
CA ARG A 379 -13.78 7.36 -18.62
C ARG A 379 -14.25 6.08 -17.91
N ALA A 380 -14.06 4.93 -18.54
CA ALA A 380 -14.50 3.65 -18.02
C ALA A 380 -13.90 3.35 -16.64
N VAL A 381 -12.60 3.60 -16.44
CA VAL A 381 -11.95 3.33 -15.15
C VAL A 381 -12.32 4.33 -14.06
N LEU A 382 -12.51 5.61 -14.40
CA LEU A 382 -12.97 6.60 -13.42
C LEU A 382 -14.41 6.30 -12.95
N GLU A 383 -15.26 5.83 -13.86
CA GLU A 383 -16.65 5.45 -13.58
C GLU A 383 -16.72 4.15 -12.76
N SER A 384 -15.95 3.12 -13.11
CA SER A 384 -15.93 1.84 -12.37
C SER A 384 -15.50 2.02 -10.92
N HIS A 385 -14.56 2.93 -10.66
CA HIS A 385 -14.10 3.29 -9.32
C HIS A 385 -14.98 4.35 -8.64
N GLY A 386 -15.94 4.96 -9.36
CA GLY A 386 -16.84 5.98 -8.83
C GLY A 386 -16.13 7.29 -8.43
N ILE A 387 -15.01 7.61 -9.08
CA ILE A 387 -14.13 8.75 -8.78
C ILE A 387 -14.25 9.92 -9.76
N THR A 388 -15.00 9.80 -10.85
CA THR A 388 -15.22 10.88 -11.84
C THR A 388 -15.60 12.22 -11.18
N ARG A 389 -16.40 12.17 -10.11
CA ARG A 389 -16.90 13.35 -9.35
C ARG A 389 -15.83 14.15 -8.60
N TYR A 390 -14.58 13.70 -8.59
CA TYR A 390 -13.46 14.41 -7.96
C TYR A 390 -12.70 15.29 -8.94
N PHE A 391 -12.86 15.08 -10.24
CA PHE A 391 -12.11 15.78 -11.28
C PHE A 391 -12.97 16.81 -11.99
N GLN A 392 -12.44 18.03 -12.15
CA GLN A 392 -13.08 19.10 -12.93
C GLN A 392 -12.67 19.04 -14.41
N ALA A 393 -11.52 18.43 -14.69
CA ALA A 393 -11.02 18.25 -16.04
C ALA A 393 -10.39 16.86 -16.23
N VAL A 394 -10.49 16.35 -17.46
CA VAL A 394 -9.79 15.14 -17.92
C VAL A 394 -9.13 15.51 -19.24
N VAL A 395 -7.82 15.28 -19.32
CA VAL A 395 -6.98 15.47 -20.51
C VAL A 395 -6.33 14.14 -20.84
N THR A 396 -6.44 13.75 -22.11
CA THR A 396 -6.09 12.43 -22.64
C THR A 396 -5.05 12.56 -23.75
N GLY A 397 -4.48 11.43 -24.20
CA GLY A 397 -3.54 11.40 -25.32
C GLY A 397 -4.13 11.88 -26.65
N GLU A 398 -5.45 12.00 -26.72
CA GLU A 398 -6.20 12.52 -27.87
C GLU A 398 -6.38 14.04 -27.84
N ASP A 399 -6.18 14.69 -26.67
CA ASP A 399 -6.30 16.15 -26.52
C ASP A 399 -5.01 16.89 -26.91
N ILE A 400 -3.89 16.18 -27.11
CA ILE A 400 -2.55 16.77 -27.21
C ILE A 400 -1.83 16.35 -28.50
N HIS A 401 -0.89 17.18 -28.94
CA HIS A 401 -0.06 16.89 -30.12
C HIS A 401 1.21 16.11 -29.78
N LYS A 402 1.82 16.39 -28.63
CA LYS A 402 3.04 15.72 -28.16
C LYS A 402 2.82 15.13 -26.78
N GLY A 403 3.10 13.84 -26.62
CA GLY A 403 3.11 13.14 -25.34
C GLY A 403 4.30 13.54 -24.46
N LYS A 404 4.35 12.96 -23.26
CA LYS A 404 5.44 13.17 -22.30
C LYS A 404 6.76 12.72 -22.96
N PRO A 405 7.89 13.42 -22.77
CA PRO A 405 8.15 14.45 -21.74
C PRO A 405 7.78 15.87 -22.15
N GLU A 406 7.04 16.10 -23.23
CA GLU A 406 6.55 17.45 -23.55
C GLU A 406 5.43 17.86 -22.57
N PRO A 407 5.34 19.14 -22.19
CA PRO A 407 4.48 19.59 -21.10
C PRO A 407 3.00 19.71 -21.47
N ASP A 408 2.64 19.46 -22.74
CA ASP A 408 1.34 19.73 -23.35
C ASP A 408 0.16 19.23 -22.50
N VAL A 409 0.22 17.98 -22.03
CA VAL A 409 -0.88 17.35 -21.26
C VAL A 409 -1.14 18.05 -19.93
N TYR A 410 -0.09 18.46 -19.22
CA TYR A 410 -0.23 19.12 -17.94
C TYR A 410 -0.62 20.59 -18.12
N LEU A 411 -0.06 21.29 -19.12
CA LEU A 411 -0.44 22.66 -19.44
C LEU A 411 -1.92 22.76 -19.83
N GLU A 412 -2.42 21.83 -20.65
CA GLU A 412 -3.83 21.73 -20.99
C GLU A 412 -4.69 21.44 -19.76
N ALA A 413 -4.25 20.54 -18.87
CA ALA A 413 -4.97 20.26 -17.63
C ALA A 413 -5.06 21.49 -16.71
N ALA A 414 -3.95 22.21 -16.51
CA ALA A 414 -3.94 23.44 -15.73
C ALA A 414 -4.83 24.53 -16.36
N ALA A 415 -4.82 24.67 -17.69
CA ALA A 415 -5.69 25.60 -18.40
C ALA A 415 -7.17 25.27 -18.18
N ARG A 416 -7.57 24.00 -18.23
CA ARG A 416 -8.96 23.57 -17.95
C ARG A 416 -9.36 23.76 -16.48
N LEU A 417 -8.40 23.80 -15.57
CA LEU A 417 -8.63 24.10 -14.14
C LEU A 417 -8.59 25.60 -13.81
N ASP A 418 -8.28 26.48 -14.76
CA ASP A 418 -7.99 27.91 -14.52
C ASP A 418 -6.89 28.11 -13.45
N ALA A 419 -5.87 27.23 -13.48
CA ALA A 419 -4.78 27.20 -12.50
C ALA A 419 -3.46 27.70 -13.10
N ARG A 420 -2.66 28.40 -12.28
CA ARG A 420 -1.29 28.77 -12.67
C ARG A 420 -0.39 27.54 -12.58
N PRO A 421 0.41 27.21 -13.62
CA PRO A 421 1.28 26.02 -13.59
C PRO A 421 2.20 25.97 -12.36
N SER A 422 2.81 27.10 -11.98
CA SER A 422 3.68 27.19 -10.79
C SER A 422 2.99 26.97 -9.45
N ARG A 423 1.67 26.79 -9.44
CA ARG A 423 0.86 26.47 -8.26
C ARG A 423 0.07 25.17 -8.44
N CYS A 424 0.47 24.37 -9.42
CA CYS A 424 -0.01 23.01 -9.61
C CYS A 424 0.99 22.02 -9.01
N LEU A 425 0.47 20.96 -8.40
CA LEU A 425 1.24 19.78 -8.02
C LEU A 425 0.80 18.60 -8.88
N VAL A 426 1.76 18.01 -9.59
CA VAL A 426 1.55 16.82 -10.42
C VAL A 426 1.91 15.56 -9.64
N PHE A 427 1.06 14.53 -9.68
CA PHE A 427 1.44 13.18 -9.26
C PHE A 427 1.74 12.33 -10.49
N GLU A 428 2.86 11.60 -10.46
CA GLU A 428 3.36 10.83 -11.60
C GLU A 428 4.23 9.64 -11.17
N ASP A 429 4.22 8.54 -11.91
CA ASP A 429 4.96 7.32 -11.58
C ASP A 429 6.13 6.99 -12.52
N ILE A 430 6.33 7.73 -13.62
CA ILE A 430 7.43 7.52 -14.58
C ILE A 430 8.31 8.77 -14.79
N PRO A 431 9.63 8.61 -15.07
CA PRO A 431 10.54 9.74 -15.30
C PRO A 431 10.09 10.73 -16.38
N TYR A 432 9.57 10.23 -17.51
CA TYR A 432 9.13 11.08 -18.62
C TYR A 432 7.99 12.02 -18.23
N GLY A 433 7.04 11.56 -17.39
CA GLY A 433 5.98 12.43 -16.88
C GLY A 433 6.49 13.45 -15.87
N ILE A 434 7.43 13.07 -15.00
CA ILE A 434 8.05 14.01 -14.04
C ILE A 434 8.77 15.13 -14.81
N MET A 435 9.48 14.78 -15.89
CA MET A 435 10.11 15.75 -16.78
C MET A 435 9.09 16.67 -17.45
N ALA A 436 7.96 16.15 -17.90
CA ALA A 436 6.88 16.95 -18.47
C ALA A 436 6.28 17.93 -17.45
N ALA A 437 6.08 17.52 -16.19
CA ALA A 437 5.62 18.39 -15.12
C ALA A 437 6.63 19.53 -14.85
N ALA A 438 7.92 19.19 -14.75
CA ALA A 438 8.98 20.18 -14.57
C ALA A 438 9.07 21.17 -15.74
N ARG A 439 8.94 20.70 -16.98
CA ARG A 439 8.91 21.55 -18.19
C ARG A 439 7.67 22.44 -18.26
N ALA A 440 6.55 22.01 -17.67
CA ALA A 440 5.35 22.82 -17.50
C ALA A 440 5.52 23.89 -16.39
N GLY A 441 6.61 23.85 -15.63
CA GLY A 441 6.86 24.73 -14.49
C GLY A 441 6.01 24.39 -13.28
N MET A 442 5.64 23.13 -13.11
CA MET A 442 4.82 22.63 -12.00
C MET A 442 5.69 21.87 -10.98
N GLY A 443 5.23 21.81 -9.73
CA GLY A 443 5.81 20.88 -8.77
C GLY A 443 5.39 19.45 -9.08
N CYS A 444 6.19 18.46 -8.70
CA CYS A 444 5.90 17.05 -8.94
C CYS A 444 6.18 16.16 -7.72
N ALA A 445 5.19 15.35 -7.36
CA ALA A 445 5.31 14.24 -6.42
C ALA A 445 5.36 12.92 -7.19
N ALA A 446 6.53 12.29 -7.21
CA ALA A 446 6.71 10.96 -7.78
C ALA A 446 5.97 9.91 -6.93
N VAL A 447 5.31 8.97 -7.59
CA VAL A 447 4.57 7.86 -7.00
C VAL A 447 5.33 6.56 -7.27
N PHE A 448 5.51 5.73 -6.24
CA PHE A 448 6.01 4.38 -6.43
C PHE A 448 5.02 3.55 -7.23
N ASP A 449 5.53 2.86 -8.25
CA ASP A 449 4.83 1.79 -8.94
C ASP A 449 5.78 0.61 -9.10
N THR A 450 5.24 -0.61 -9.03
CA THR A 450 6.05 -1.83 -9.17
C THR A 450 6.65 -1.98 -10.56
N PHE A 451 5.96 -1.48 -11.59
CA PHE A 451 6.41 -1.53 -12.98
C PHE A 451 7.63 -0.63 -13.20
N SER A 452 7.59 0.60 -12.67
CA SER A 452 8.69 1.57 -12.77
C SER A 452 9.68 1.51 -11.58
N ALA A 453 9.68 0.42 -10.80
CA ALA A 453 10.54 0.28 -9.64
C ALA A 453 12.04 0.31 -9.98
N GLY A 454 12.42 -0.10 -11.20
CA GLY A 454 13.79 0.00 -11.71
C GLY A 454 14.26 1.45 -11.96
N GLU A 455 13.32 2.40 -12.01
CA GLU A 455 13.57 3.82 -12.33
C GLU A 455 13.47 4.73 -11.11
N ASP A 456 13.28 4.16 -9.92
CA ASP A 456 13.04 4.87 -8.66
C ASP A 456 14.12 5.89 -8.31
N ASP A 457 15.39 5.58 -8.58
CA ASP A 457 16.51 6.49 -8.35
C ASP A 457 16.45 7.69 -9.29
N GLU A 458 15.98 7.50 -10.52
CA GLU A 458 15.79 8.60 -11.48
C GLU A 458 14.57 9.45 -11.09
N LYS A 459 13.45 8.83 -10.70
CA LYS A 459 12.28 9.54 -10.18
C LYS A 459 12.65 10.46 -9.00
N ARG A 460 13.44 9.96 -8.04
CA ARG A 460 13.93 10.74 -6.89
C ARG A 460 14.88 11.88 -7.29
N ARG A 461 15.64 11.77 -8.38
CA ARG A 461 16.46 12.88 -8.88
C ARG A 461 15.61 13.97 -9.54
N LEU A 462 14.54 13.58 -10.22
CA LEU A 462 13.74 14.47 -11.05
C LEU A 462 12.62 15.18 -10.27
N ALA A 463 11.96 14.51 -9.33
CA ALA A 463 10.79 15.03 -8.62
C ALA A 463 11.15 15.96 -7.45
N ASP A 464 10.15 16.66 -6.92
CA ASP A 464 10.24 17.48 -5.71
C ASP A 464 9.86 16.66 -4.46
N TYR A 465 8.95 15.71 -4.62
CA TYR A 465 8.54 14.78 -3.56
C TYR A 465 8.51 13.35 -4.06
N TYR A 466 8.60 12.39 -3.14
CA TYR A 466 8.39 10.98 -3.42
C TYR A 466 7.41 10.35 -2.42
N ILE A 467 6.42 9.62 -2.92
CA ILE A 467 5.49 8.84 -2.11
C ILE A 467 5.49 7.38 -2.55
N ARG A 468 5.38 6.46 -1.57
CA ARG A 468 5.08 5.06 -1.86
C ARG A 468 3.61 4.84 -2.10
N ASP A 469 2.78 5.51 -1.31
CA ASP A 469 1.33 5.60 -1.53
C ASP A 469 0.78 6.91 -0.95
N TYR A 470 -0.51 7.20 -1.17
CA TYR A 470 -1.11 8.45 -0.71
C TYR A 470 -1.32 8.51 0.80
N LEU A 471 -1.14 7.41 1.55
CA LEU A 471 -1.12 7.48 3.00
C LEU A 471 0.15 8.18 3.51
N ASP A 472 1.24 8.18 2.75
CA ASP A 472 2.46 8.90 3.13
C ASP A 472 2.21 10.39 3.33
N ILE A 473 1.32 10.98 2.54
CA ILE A 473 0.92 12.39 2.64
C ILE A 473 0.30 12.66 4.02
N PHE A 474 -0.60 11.81 4.47
CA PHE A 474 -1.26 11.95 5.77
C PHE A 474 -0.37 11.56 6.95
N ASN A 475 0.56 10.64 6.70
CA ASN A 475 1.50 10.14 7.70
C ASN A 475 2.71 11.07 7.85
N GLN A 476 2.93 11.97 6.88
CA GLN A 476 4.13 12.80 6.76
C GLN A 476 5.40 11.93 6.66
N THR A 477 5.31 10.87 5.87
CA THR A 477 6.40 9.91 5.61
C THR A 477 6.92 9.95 4.17
N TYR A 478 6.42 10.91 3.37
CA TYR A 478 6.92 11.18 2.03
C TYR A 478 8.33 11.78 2.07
N GLU A 479 9.10 11.59 1.00
CA GLU A 479 10.43 12.16 0.87
C GLU A 479 10.31 13.59 0.28
N GLU A 480 10.87 14.60 0.95
CA GLU A 480 11.11 15.94 0.38
C GLU A 480 12.49 15.90 -0.33
N LEU A 481 12.51 16.08 -1.65
CA LEU A 481 13.70 15.88 -2.49
C LEU A 481 14.34 17.20 -2.93
N LYS A 482 13.55 18.27 -3.09
CA LYS A 482 14.01 19.59 -3.57
C LYS A 482 13.50 20.74 -2.70
#